data_AF-A0A7D7F4M2-F1
#
_entry.id   AF-A0A7D7F4M2-F1
#
_cell.length_a   1.000
_cell.length_b   1.000
_cell.length_c   1.000
_cell.angle_alpha   90.00
_cell.angle_beta   90.00
_cell.angle_gamma   90.00
#
_symmetry.space_group_name_H-M   'P 1'
#
loop_
_entity.id
_entity.type
_entity.pdbx_description
1 polymer ?
#
loop_
_entity_poly.entity_id
_entity_poly.type
_entity_poly.pdbx_seq_one_letter_code
_entity_poly.pdbx_strand_id
1 'polypeptide(L)'
;MDDLTLRYYEAEMRYLREAGKEFARAHPDRAAMLNLDKPGACDPSVERLFEGFAFLMGRLREKLDDDLPELTEGLVSLLWPHYMRTIPSLAIVEFSPDWRSLRQAEILAEGFSVLSRPVGPHKTACQYRATRDVLLQPLHLADARLHTESDGRSAIRLRFECPEKVDWSKAGIDKVAIFLNAEAPVSAALHLAMTRRVHAMYARHAGTYTGRHQFDGWCRPMGFDDNDCLWKKADTAFSGYQLLLEYFSFRPKFMFVELRGLDTIGLTAASTWFEIDIVLSEAWSSGLPFETENFRLHCAPVINLFTLEADPLILNPLDNEYLLRPLRLQDGHTEIYSVDNIHGSVKNGRHPYVPFTSFRHRGGMMRHDAPERYYHTRVKRGPSGLYDTWLVLGGRSFELEQLSDKPESLSMRITATNGQLPRRALESTLLDRVVKTGKVPVRVLNLTAPTMPLYPPANDRFHWRVMSHLGSNFLSMMDNPEVLRGTLALYDWTDDEMNRRRLEAIVAVKHTLICRFEKGFMLRGVDIEVTLNMDNFAGEGDVNLFGEMLHRFFALYADVHLFNQLTLVLQPTGKRLRWKENHSRYVPG
;
A
#
# COMPACT_ATOMS: atom_id res chain seq x y z
N MET A 1 17.67 -3.06 -13.96
CA MET A 1 17.58 -1.71 -13.38
C MET A 1 18.94 -1.09 -13.62
N ASP A 2 19.06 -0.26 -14.67
CA ASP A 2 20.33 0.39 -15.02
C ASP A 2 20.63 1.49 -14.00
N ASP A 3 21.86 1.52 -13.49
CA ASP A 3 22.34 2.59 -12.61
C ASP A 3 22.44 3.90 -13.42
N LEU A 4 21.54 4.84 -13.15
CA LEU A 4 21.45 6.13 -13.86
C LEU A 4 22.74 6.93 -13.73
N THR A 5 23.33 6.97 -12.52
CA THR A 5 24.58 7.67 -12.27
C THR A 5 25.74 7.05 -13.07
N LEU A 6 25.75 5.72 -13.24
CA LEU A 6 26.72 5.03 -14.09
C LEU A 6 26.56 5.44 -15.57
N ARG A 7 25.32 5.54 -16.07
CA ARG A 7 25.06 5.98 -17.46
C ARG A 7 25.53 7.42 -17.70
N TYR A 8 25.27 8.33 -16.76
CA TYR A 8 25.77 9.71 -16.84
C TYR A 8 27.29 9.75 -16.78
N TYR A 9 27.91 8.99 -15.89
CA TYR A 9 29.37 8.85 -15.82
C TYR A 9 29.97 8.33 -17.14
N GLU A 10 29.42 7.25 -17.71
CA GLU A 10 29.88 6.68 -18.97
C GLU A 10 29.70 7.67 -20.14
N ALA A 11 28.59 8.42 -20.15
CA ALA A 11 28.34 9.45 -21.13
C ALA A 11 29.37 10.60 -21.03
N GLU A 12 29.67 11.08 -19.82
CA GLU A 12 30.68 12.12 -19.59
C GLU A 12 32.10 11.62 -19.91
N MET A 13 32.43 10.37 -19.58
CA MET A 13 33.71 9.76 -19.98
C MET A 13 33.85 9.64 -21.49
N ARG A 14 32.77 9.27 -22.19
CA ARG A 14 32.74 9.21 -23.65
C ARG A 14 32.92 10.61 -24.25
N TYR A 15 32.18 11.59 -23.74
CA TYR A 15 32.28 12.98 -24.15
C TYR A 15 33.70 13.51 -23.95
N LEU A 16 34.31 13.29 -22.79
CA LEU A 16 35.66 13.73 -22.48
C LEU A 16 36.70 13.13 -23.44
N ARG A 17 36.55 11.84 -23.80
CA ARG A 17 37.43 11.16 -24.76
C ARG A 17 37.24 11.68 -26.19
N GLU A 18 36.01 11.92 -26.61
CA GLU A 18 35.70 12.48 -27.93
C GLU A 18 36.19 13.93 -28.04
N ALA A 19 35.86 14.77 -27.07
CA ALA A 19 36.31 16.16 -26.97
C ALA A 19 37.84 16.26 -26.85
N GLY A 20 38.48 15.36 -26.10
CA GLY A 20 39.94 15.28 -26.00
C GLY A 20 40.61 15.01 -27.35
N LYS A 21 40.03 14.12 -28.17
CA LYS A 21 40.52 13.85 -29.54
C LYS A 21 40.30 15.03 -30.48
N GLU A 22 39.14 15.69 -30.40
CA GLU A 22 38.86 16.88 -31.20
C GLU A 22 39.78 18.06 -30.82
N PHE A 23 39.97 18.29 -29.53
CA PHE A 23 40.91 19.29 -29.01
C PHE A 23 42.34 18.99 -29.46
N ALA A 24 42.75 17.72 -29.41
CA ALA A 24 44.09 17.32 -29.86
C ALA A 24 44.31 17.59 -31.36
N ARG A 25 43.28 17.38 -32.19
CA ARG A 25 43.31 17.72 -33.62
C ARG A 25 43.34 19.23 -33.88
N ALA A 26 42.58 20.00 -33.11
CA ALA A 26 42.45 21.45 -33.28
C ALA A 26 43.67 22.23 -32.74
N HIS A 27 44.34 21.73 -31.70
CA HIS A 27 45.43 22.41 -31.00
C HIS A 27 46.63 21.46 -30.74
N PRO A 28 47.35 21.03 -31.79
CA PRO A 28 48.42 20.04 -31.67
C PRO A 28 49.54 20.46 -30.70
N ASP A 29 49.92 21.74 -30.70
CA ASP A 29 50.99 22.26 -29.82
C ASP A 29 50.64 22.13 -28.33
N ARG A 30 49.37 22.30 -27.97
CA ARG A 30 48.88 22.15 -26.59
C ARG A 30 48.60 20.68 -26.24
N ALA A 31 48.15 19.91 -27.21
CA ALA A 31 47.90 18.48 -27.06
C ALA A 31 49.18 17.70 -26.72
N ALA A 32 50.30 18.08 -27.35
CA ALA A 32 51.62 17.51 -27.09
C ALA A 32 52.12 17.78 -25.66
N MET A 33 51.73 18.91 -25.04
CA MET A 33 52.02 19.19 -23.63
C MET A 33 51.20 18.33 -22.66
N LEU A 34 50.02 17.89 -23.08
CA LEU A 34 49.08 17.10 -22.27
C LEU A 34 49.12 15.60 -22.60
N ASN A 35 49.99 15.17 -23.53
CA ASN A 35 50.09 13.80 -24.04
C ASN A 35 48.75 13.21 -24.54
N LEU A 36 47.86 14.06 -25.08
CA LEU A 36 46.53 13.65 -25.60
C LEU A 36 46.59 13.08 -27.04
N ASP A 37 47.75 13.19 -27.68
CA ASP A 37 48.06 12.91 -29.08
C ASP A 37 48.66 11.52 -29.32
N LYS A 38 49.16 10.83 -28.27
CA LYS A 38 49.80 9.51 -28.37
C LYS A 38 48.85 8.38 -27.96
N PRO A 39 48.59 7.38 -28.84
CA PRO A 39 47.82 6.21 -28.48
C PRO A 39 48.68 5.26 -27.62
N GLY A 40 48.60 5.40 -26.29
CA GLY A 40 49.27 4.53 -25.33
C GLY A 40 49.40 5.16 -23.95
N ALA A 41 48.89 4.44 -22.94
CA ALA A 41 48.92 4.70 -21.49
C ALA A 41 48.97 6.20 -21.11
N CYS A 42 47.80 6.84 -21.07
CA CYS A 42 47.64 8.00 -20.20
C CYS A 42 48.20 7.65 -18.82
N ASP A 43 48.90 8.59 -18.18
CA ASP A 43 49.32 8.43 -16.79
C ASP A 43 48.11 7.96 -15.97
N PRO A 44 48.18 6.84 -15.24
CA PRO A 44 47.08 6.34 -14.41
C PRO A 44 46.50 7.39 -13.47
N SER A 45 47.31 8.39 -13.08
CA SER A 45 46.90 9.51 -12.24
C SER A 45 46.02 10.51 -12.99
N VAL A 46 46.30 10.77 -14.27
CA VAL A 46 45.50 11.65 -15.14
C VAL A 46 44.20 10.95 -15.53
N GLU A 47 44.25 9.65 -15.81
CA GLU A 47 43.04 8.86 -16.07
C GLU A 47 42.11 8.86 -14.86
N ARG A 48 42.63 8.61 -13.65
CA ARG A 48 41.85 8.72 -12.40
C ARG A 48 41.29 10.12 -12.15
N LEU A 49 42.02 11.18 -12.53
CA LEU A 49 41.51 12.54 -12.44
C LEU A 49 40.32 12.76 -13.38
N PHE A 50 40.41 12.23 -14.61
CA PHE A 50 39.31 12.26 -15.57
C PHE A 50 38.11 11.43 -15.13
N GLU A 51 38.33 10.27 -14.53
CA GLU A 51 37.26 9.47 -13.91
C GLU A 51 36.58 10.26 -12.78
N GLY A 52 37.35 10.88 -11.89
CA GLY A 52 36.81 11.72 -10.81
C GLY A 52 36.04 12.94 -11.32
N PHE A 53 36.55 13.60 -12.36
CA PHE A 53 35.88 14.75 -12.99
C PHE A 53 34.58 14.33 -13.70
N ALA A 54 34.62 13.25 -14.49
CA ALA A 54 33.45 12.71 -15.16
C ALA A 54 32.37 12.28 -14.16
N PHE A 55 32.77 11.72 -13.01
CA PHE A 55 31.84 11.39 -11.93
C PHE A 55 31.15 12.64 -11.36
N LEU A 56 31.91 13.71 -11.07
CA LEU A 56 31.35 14.96 -10.57
C LEU A 56 30.44 15.65 -11.59
N MET A 57 30.86 15.72 -12.86
CA MET A 57 30.06 16.31 -13.93
C MET A 57 28.83 15.49 -14.26
N GLY A 58 28.93 14.16 -14.22
CA GLY A 58 27.81 13.24 -14.39
C GLY A 58 26.74 13.49 -13.33
N ARG A 59 27.14 13.62 -12.05
CA ARG A 59 26.21 13.97 -10.96
C ARG A 59 25.62 15.37 -11.08
N LEU A 60 26.39 16.34 -11.56
CA LEU A 60 25.88 17.70 -11.80
C LEU A 60 24.81 17.69 -12.89
N ARG A 61 25.07 16.97 -13.99
CA ARG A 61 24.14 16.86 -15.12
C ARG A 61 22.89 16.07 -14.77
N GLU A 62 23.05 14.95 -14.07
CA GLU A 62 21.95 14.20 -13.46
C GLU A 62 21.05 15.14 -12.63
N LYS A 63 21.65 15.98 -11.77
CA LYS A 63 20.90 16.96 -10.97
C LYS A 63 20.21 18.05 -11.80
N LEU A 64 20.81 18.50 -12.89
CA LEU A 64 20.22 19.52 -13.77
C LEU A 64 19.06 18.96 -14.61
N ASP A 65 19.18 17.71 -15.07
CA ASP A 65 18.16 17.03 -15.86
C ASP A 65 16.93 16.64 -15.00
N ASP A 66 17.09 16.57 -13.67
CA ASP A 66 16.04 16.17 -12.72
C ASP A 66 14.86 17.18 -12.56
N ASP A 67 14.78 18.25 -13.37
CA ASP A 67 13.60 19.15 -13.48
C ASP A 67 13.09 19.71 -12.11
N LEU A 68 14.01 20.10 -11.21
CA LEU A 68 13.74 20.70 -9.89
C LEU A 68 12.77 19.89 -9.00
N PRO A 69 13.12 18.65 -8.59
CA PRO A 69 12.31 17.83 -7.68
C PRO A 69 12.05 18.56 -6.36
N GLU A 70 13.04 19.34 -5.92
CA GLU A 70 13.04 20.08 -4.66
C GLU A 70 11.84 21.03 -4.51
N LEU A 71 11.27 21.53 -5.62
CA LEU A 71 10.05 22.34 -5.61
C LEU A 71 8.78 21.50 -5.71
N THR A 72 8.78 20.50 -6.60
CA THR A 72 7.59 19.68 -6.90
C THR A 72 7.28 18.69 -5.79
N GLU A 73 8.29 18.05 -5.21
CA GLU A 73 8.17 17.17 -4.04
C GLU A 73 7.54 17.90 -2.86
N GLY A 74 7.94 19.15 -2.62
CA GLY A 74 7.36 19.98 -1.56
C GLY A 74 5.87 20.17 -1.75
N LEU A 75 5.42 20.49 -2.97
CA LEU A 75 4.00 20.65 -3.30
C LEU A 75 3.22 19.33 -3.26
N VAL A 76 3.78 18.26 -3.83
CA VAL A 76 3.17 16.92 -3.80
C VAL A 76 3.07 16.41 -2.38
N SER A 77 4.06 16.65 -1.52
CA SER A 77 4.02 16.23 -0.11
C SER A 77 2.89 16.91 0.68
N LEU A 78 2.49 18.13 0.27
CA LEU A 78 1.33 18.81 0.85
C LEU A 78 0.05 18.14 0.36
N LEU A 79 -0.13 17.96 -0.95
CA LEU A 79 -1.36 17.38 -1.48
C LEU A 79 -1.53 15.91 -1.10
N TRP A 80 -0.41 15.17 -1.12
CA TRP A 80 -0.40 13.72 -1.05
C TRP A 80 0.89 13.15 -0.44
N PRO A 81 1.06 13.26 0.89
CA PRO A 81 2.30 12.91 1.58
C PRO A 81 2.70 11.44 1.47
N HIS A 82 1.74 10.54 1.26
CA HIS A 82 2.01 9.10 1.15
C HIS A 82 2.63 8.69 -0.18
N TYR A 83 2.46 9.49 -1.22
CA TYR A 83 3.03 9.21 -2.54
C TYR A 83 4.55 9.40 -2.59
N MET A 84 5.10 10.08 -1.59
CA MET A 84 6.54 10.33 -1.44
C MET A 84 7.19 9.39 -0.43
N ARG A 85 6.47 8.36 0.04
CA ARG A 85 6.96 7.42 1.05
C ARG A 85 7.11 6.03 0.45
N THR A 86 8.15 5.33 0.88
CA THR A 86 8.33 3.91 0.59
C THR A 86 7.14 3.12 1.13
N ILE A 87 6.58 2.20 0.33
CA ILE A 87 5.65 1.19 0.83
C ILE A 87 6.50 0.08 1.48
N PRO A 88 6.42 -0.12 2.80
CA PRO A 88 7.19 -1.15 3.49
C PRO A 88 6.81 -2.56 3.05
N SER A 89 7.62 -3.54 3.46
CA SER A 89 7.28 -4.95 3.30
C SER A 89 5.96 -5.31 4.00
N LEU A 90 5.13 -6.09 3.31
CA LEU A 90 3.79 -6.50 3.74
C LEU A 90 3.65 -8.02 3.64
N ALA A 91 2.83 -8.61 4.51
CA ALA A 91 2.47 -10.03 4.45
C ALA A 91 1.08 -10.26 5.05
N ILE A 92 0.45 -11.40 4.77
CA ILE A 92 -0.71 -11.91 5.48
C ILE A 92 -0.26 -12.96 6.49
N VAL A 93 -0.68 -12.80 7.73
CA VAL A 93 -0.32 -13.70 8.84
C VAL A 93 -1.58 -14.25 9.48
N GLU A 94 -1.57 -15.55 9.76
CA GLU A 94 -2.55 -16.24 10.60
C GLU A 94 -2.09 -16.22 12.06
N PHE A 95 -3.00 -15.80 12.95
CA PHE A 95 -2.85 -15.86 14.40
C PHE A 95 -3.69 -17.00 14.93
N SER A 96 -3.09 -18.18 15.10
CA SER A 96 -3.78 -19.40 15.48
C SER A 96 -3.79 -19.58 17.01
N PRO A 97 -4.90 -19.29 17.72
CA PRO A 97 -5.02 -19.57 19.14
C PRO A 97 -5.32 -21.06 19.39
N ASP A 98 -5.16 -21.51 20.64
CA ASP A 98 -5.79 -22.77 21.06
C ASP A 98 -7.32 -22.57 21.18
N TRP A 99 -8.01 -22.72 20.06
CA TRP A 99 -9.45 -22.50 19.94
C TRP A 99 -10.27 -23.34 20.92
N ARG A 100 -9.78 -24.51 21.36
CA ARG A 100 -10.49 -25.37 22.31
C ARG A 100 -10.56 -24.78 23.71
N SER A 101 -9.62 -23.90 24.06
CA SER A 101 -9.55 -23.22 25.35
C SER A 101 -10.40 -21.94 25.39
N LEU A 102 -10.72 -21.37 24.22
CA LEU A 102 -11.48 -20.13 24.12
C LEU A 102 -12.96 -20.35 24.48
N ARG A 103 -13.55 -19.41 25.20
CA ARG A 103 -14.98 -19.39 25.55
C ARG A 103 -15.70 -18.12 25.09
N GLN A 104 -14.93 -17.07 24.85
CA GLN A 104 -15.36 -15.78 24.32
C GLN A 104 -14.33 -15.34 23.26
N ALA A 105 -14.67 -14.34 22.45
CA ALA A 105 -13.71 -13.78 21.52
C ALA A 105 -12.71 -12.86 22.24
N GLU A 106 -11.48 -12.84 21.75
CA GLU A 106 -10.42 -11.96 22.24
C GLU A 106 -9.88 -11.12 21.08
N ILE A 107 -9.56 -9.85 21.33
CA ILE A 107 -9.11 -8.93 20.28
C ILE A 107 -7.59 -8.79 20.36
N LEU A 108 -6.90 -9.11 19.27
CA LEU A 108 -5.54 -8.61 19.03
C LEU A 108 -5.68 -7.23 18.39
N ALA A 109 -5.26 -6.20 19.12
CA ALA A 109 -5.38 -4.82 18.64
C ALA A 109 -4.49 -4.55 17.42
N GLU A 110 -4.91 -3.60 16.59
CA GLU A 110 -4.07 -2.95 15.60
C GLU A 110 -2.70 -2.57 16.22
N GLY A 111 -1.62 -2.85 15.50
CA GLY A 111 -0.27 -2.65 15.99
C GLY A 111 0.33 -3.84 16.74
N PHE A 112 -0.41 -4.94 16.94
CA PHE A 112 0.13 -6.17 17.51
C PHE A 112 1.34 -6.65 16.69
N SER A 113 2.49 -6.81 17.36
CA SER A 113 3.78 -6.96 16.69
C SER A 113 4.28 -8.40 16.66
N VAL A 114 4.79 -8.82 15.51
CA VAL A 114 5.42 -10.11 15.24
C VAL A 114 6.83 -9.91 14.70
N LEU A 115 7.70 -10.90 14.93
CA LEU A 115 9.09 -10.91 14.49
C LEU A 115 9.30 -12.00 13.46
N SER A 116 10.13 -11.68 12.47
CA SER A 116 10.71 -12.68 11.58
C SER A 116 11.80 -13.47 12.28
N ARG A 117 12.11 -14.64 11.73
CA ARG A 117 13.42 -15.26 11.94
C ARG A 117 14.54 -14.33 11.47
N PRO A 118 15.75 -14.46 12.04
CA PRO A 118 16.91 -13.69 11.60
C PRO A 118 17.16 -13.80 10.08
N VAL A 119 17.34 -12.65 9.43
CA VAL A 119 17.43 -12.51 7.97
C VAL A 119 18.82 -12.03 7.57
N GLY A 120 19.35 -12.58 6.48
CA GLY A 120 20.60 -12.12 5.88
C GLY A 120 21.86 -12.39 6.72
N PRO A 121 23.02 -11.86 6.29
CA PRO A 121 24.31 -12.13 6.93
C PRO A 121 24.40 -11.56 8.36
N HIS A 122 23.76 -10.41 8.60
CA HIS A 122 23.72 -9.73 9.90
C HIS A 122 22.67 -10.29 10.85
N LYS A 123 21.89 -11.31 10.44
CA LYS A 123 20.87 -11.96 11.28
C LYS A 123 19.85 -10.97 11.86
N THR A 124 19.48 -9.96 11.08
CA THR A 124 18.51 -8.92 11.48
C THR A 124 17.12 -9.55 11.63
N ALA A 125 16.44 -9.30 12.75
CA ALA A 125 15.05 -9.72 12.94
C ALA A 125 14.12 -8.57 12.51
N CYS A 126 13.26 -8.83 11.52
CA CYS A 126 12.34 -7.84 10.98
C CYS A 126 11.06 -7.82 11.83
N GLN A 127 10.66 -6.64 12.29
CA GLN A 127 9.44 -6.46 13.08
C GLN A 127 8.28 -6.01 12.18
N TYR A 128 7.18 -6.75 12.23
CA TYR A 128 5.94 -6.42 11.55
C TYR A 128 4.85 -6.15 12.57
N ARG A 129 3.88 -5.30 12.23
CA ARG A 129 2.71 -5.02 13.06
C ARG A 129 1.41 -5.24 12.28
N ALA A 130 0.38 -5.78 12.93
CA ALA A 130 -0.94 -5.93 12.32
C ALA A 130 -1.55 -4.57 11.97
N THR A 131 -2.15 -4.46 10.78
CA THR A 131 -2.74 -3.20 10.28
C THR A 131 -4.20 -3.01 10.70
N ARG A 132 -4.80 -4.00 11.35
CA ARG A 132 -6.17 -3.96 11.85
C ARG A 132 -6.34 -4.87 13.07
N ASP A 133 -7.45 -4.68 13.77
CA ASP A 133 -7.87 -5.56 14.85
C ASP A 133 -8.18 -6.97 14.31
N VAL A 134 -7.72 -8.00 15.04
CA VAL A 134 -8.04 -9.41 14.76
C VAL A 134 -8.89 -9.96 15.89
N LEU A 135 -10.11 -10.37 15.55
CA LEU A 135 -11.01 -11.03 16.49
C LEU A 135 -10.70 -12.53 16.53
N LEU A 136 -10.06 -12.98 17.61
CA LEU A 136 -9.79 -14.39 17.90
C LEU A 136 -11.07 -15.05 18.43
N GLN A 137 -11.83 -15.66 17.54
CA GLN A 137 -13.09 -16.34 17.87
C GLN A 137 -12.84 -17.81 18.28
N PRO A 138 -13.69 -18.39 19.16
CA PRO A 138 -13.64 -19.81 19.55
C PRO A 138 -14.17 -20.72 18.44
N LEU A 139 -13.58 -20.62 17.25
CA LEU A 139 -14.01 -21.30 16.03
C LEU A 139 -12.80 -21.93 15.35
N HIS A 140 -12.99 -23.12 14.80
CA HIS A 140 -12.03 -23.77 13.92
C HIS A 140 -12.74 -24.23 12.65
N LEU A 141 -12.25 -23.84 11.48
CA LEU A 141 -12.75 -24.38 10.22
C LEU A 141 -12.13 -25.77 10.03
N ALA A 142 -12.96 -26.81 10.20
CA ALA A 142 -12.51 -28.19 10.16
C ALA A 142 -12.49 -28.76 8.73
N ASP A 143 -13.42 -28.33 7.88
CA ASP A 143 -13.59 -28.86 6.53
C ASP A 143 -14.32 -27.84 5.65
N ALA A 144 -13.86 -27.67 4.41
CA ALA A 144 -14.57 -26.96 3.37
C ALA A 144 -14.73 -27.87 2.15
N ARG A 145 -15.95 -28.03 1.65
CA ARG A 145 -16.23 -28.88 0.48
C ARG A 145 -17.18 -28.23 -0.49
N LEU A 146 -17.03 -28.60 -1.75
CA LEU A 146 -18.04 -28.36 -2.77
C LEU A 146 -18.98 -29.56 -2.83
N HIS A 147 -20.28 -29.28 -2.87
CA HIS A 147 -21.28 -30.27 -3.23
C HIS A 147 -22.28 -29.69 -4.23
N THR A 148 -22.98 -30.58 -4.92
CA THR A 148 -24.03 -30.21 -5.87
C THR A 148 -25.37 -30.43 -5.20
N GLU A 149 -26.21 -29.40 -5.18
CA GLU A 149 -27.59 -29.48 -4.72
C GLU A 149 -28.44 -30.36 -5.66
N SER A 150 -29.60 -30.81 -5.18
CA SER A 150 -30.58 -31.54 -6.02
C SER A 150 -30.94 -30.79 -7.30
N ASP A 151 -30.89 -29.46 -7.23
CA ASP A 151 -31.28 -28.54 -8.30
C ASP A 151 -30.12 -28.27 -9.29
N GLY A 152 -29.00 -28.98 -9.15
CA GLY A 152 -27.82 -28.88 -10.03
C GLY A 152 -26.88 -27.70 -9.73
N ARG A 153 -27.18 -26.88 -8.72
CA ARG A 153 -26.33 -25.75 -8.32
C ARG A 153 -25.18 -26.21 -7.44
N SER A 154 -24.04 -25.54 -7.57
CA SER A 154 -22.91 -25.76 -6.66
C SER A 154 -23.15 -25.06 -5.34
N ALA A 155 -22.73 -25.68 -4.25
CA ALA A 155 -22.78 -25.11 -2.91
C ALA A 155 -21.43 -25.31 -2.21
N ILE A 156 -20.98 -24.26 -1.52
CA ILE A 156 -19.79 -24.28 -0.68
C ILE A 156 -20.24 -24.61 0.74
N ARG A 157 -19.86 -25.78 1.25
CA ARG A 157 -20.09 -26.18 2.64
C ARG A 157 -18.86 -25.84 3.48
N LEU A 158 -19.04 -25.00 4.48
CA LEU A 158 -18.02 -24.68 5.49
C LEU A 158 -18.43 -25.31 6.82
N ARG A 159 -17.61 -26.21 7.35
CA ARG A 159 -17.84 -26.88 8.63
C ARG A 159 -16.94 -26.28 9.71
N PHE A 160 -17.57 -25.74 10.74
CA PHE A 160 -16.92 -25.15 11.90
C PHE A 160 -17.07 -26.05 13.12
N GLU A 161 -15.96 -26.26 13.82
CA GLU A 161 -15.92 -26.83 15.16
C GLU A 161 -15.81 -25.71 16.19
N CYS A 162 -16.49 -25.89 17.31
CA CYS A 162 -16.47 -24.96 18.43
C CYS A 162 -16.33 -25.72 19.75
N PRO A 163 -15.68 -25.13 20.77
CA PRO A 163 -15.55 -25.76 22.06
C PRO A 163 -16.90 -25.81 22.80
N GLU A 164 -17.00 -26.68 23.79
CA GLU A 164 -18.16 -26.71 24.68
C GLU A 164 -18.25 -25.45 25.52
N LYS A 165 -19.49 -25.01 25.83
CA LYS A 165 -19.78 -23.88 26.73
C LYS A 165 -19.28 -22.52 26.22
N VAL A 166 -19.26 -22.30 24.90
CA VAL A 166 -19.03 -20.98 24.32
C VAL A 166 -20.15 -20.02 24.72
N ASP A 167 -19.77 -18.81 25.13
CA ASP A 167 -20.69 -17.69 25.31
C ASP A 167 -20.86 -16.99 23.95
N TRP A 168 -21.85 -17.42 23.17
CA TRP A 168 -22.10 -16.89 21.82
C TRP A 168 -22.42 -15.38 21.81
N SER A 169 -22.89 -14.81 22.92
CA SER A 169 -23.12 -13.38 23.05
C SER A 169 -21.80 -12.57 23.05
N LYS A 170 -20.69 -13.21 23.46
CA LYS A 170 -19.34 -12.62 23.50
C LYS A 170 -18.37 -13.27 22.52
N ALA A 171 -18.81 -14.24 21.74
CA ALA A 171 -18.01 -14.89 20.70
C ALA A 171 -17.87 -14.02 19.43
N GLY A 172 -18.66 -12.94 19.31
CA GLY A 172 -18.65 -12.05 18.14
C GLY A 172 -18.96 -12.79 16.84
N ILE A 173 -19.84 -13.80 16.90
CA ILE A 173 -20.17 -14.67 15.76
C ILE A 173 -20.88 -13.91 14.63
N ASP A 174 -21.38 -12.71 14.91
CA ASP A 174 -22.04 -11.82 13.94
C ASP A 174 -21.14 -11.46 12.75
N LYS A 175 -19.82 -11.56 12.91
CA LYS A 175 -18.82 -11.31 11.87
C LYS A 175 -17.73 -12.36 11.92
N VAL A 176 -17.65 -13.21 10.89
CA VAL A 176 -16.54 -14.16 10.73
C VAL A 176 -15.74 -13.73 9.52
N ALA A 177 -14.54 -13.18 9.75
CA ALA A 177 -13.62 -12.79 8.70
C ALA A 177 -12.85 -14.02 8.20
N ILE A 178 -12.98 -14.30 6.91
CA ILE A 178 -12.35 -15.43 6.22
C ILE A 178 -11.37 -14.87 5.19
N PHE A 179 -10.11 -15.30 5.26
CA PHE A 179 -9.11 -15.03 4.24
C PHE A 179 -9.12 -16.14 3.19
N LEU A 180 -9.17 -15.76 1.92
CA LEU A 180 -9.14 -16.68 0.78
C LEU A 180 -7.68 -16.94 0.37
N ASN A 181 -7.08 -17.93 1.00
CA ASN A 181 -5.68 -18.30 0.87
C ASN A 181 -5.45 -19.27 -0.30
N ALA A 182 -5.49 -18.76 -1.53
CA ALA A 182 -5.23 -19.56 -2.73
C ALA A 182 -4.49 -18.75 -3.79
N GLU A 183 -3.99 -19.42 -4.84
CA GLU A 183 -3.44 -18.73 -6.01
C GLU A 183 -4.47 -17.78 -6.64
N ALA A 184 -3.99 -16.78 -7.38
CA ALA A 184 -4.81 -15.67 -7.87
C ALA A 184 -6.10 -16.09 -8.62
N PRO A 185 -6.10 -17.10 -9.53
CA PRO A 185 -7.34 -17.50 -10.22
C PRO A 185 -8.39 -18.08 -9.26
N VAL A 186 -7.96 -18.88 -8.29
CA VAL A 186 -8.85 -19.59 -7.35
C VAL A 186 -9.37 -18.62 -6.29
N SER A 187 -8.50 -17.83 -5.67
CA SER A 187 -8.89 -16.84 -4.66
C SER A 187 -9.84 -15.78 -5.23
N ALA A 188 -9.59 -15.30 -6.46
CA ALA A 188 -10.48 -14.36 -7.13
C ALA A 188 -11.85 -14.99 -7.49
N ALA A 189 -11.86 -16.24 -7.94
CA ALA A 189 -13.12 -16.97 -8.21
C ALA A 189 -13.92 -17.22 -6.92
N LEU A 190 -13.26 -17.61 -5.82
CA LEU A 190 -13.87 -17.76 -4.50
C LEU A 190 -14.45 -16.44 -4.01
N HIS A 191 -13.69 -15.35 -4.14
CA HIS A 191 -14.13 -14.02 -3.76
C HIS A 191 -15.41 -13.62 -4.53
N LEU A 192 -15.44 -13.81 -5.84
CA LEU A 192 -16.62 -13.55 -6.67
C LEU A 192 -17.80 -14.44 -6.28
N ALA A 193 -17.56 -15.74 -6.07
CA ALA A 193 -18.58 -16.71 -5.70
C ALA A 193 -19.27 -16.33 -4.39
N MET A 194 -18.48 -15.99 -3.36
CA MET A 194 -18.99 -15.63 -2.04
C MET A 194 -19.64 -14.25 -2.01
N THR A 195 -19.22 -13.28 -2.83
CA THR A 195 -19.71 -11.90 -2.71
C THR A 195 -20.85 -11.54 -3.66
N ARG A 196 -20.87 -12.05 -4.91
CA ARG A 196 -21.87 -11.68 -5.92
C ARG A 196 -22.72 -12.84 -6.44
N ARG A 197 -22.31 -14.09 -6.21
CA ARG A 197 -23.00 -15.27 -6.76
C ARG A 197 -23.69 -16.10 -5.68
N VAL A 198 -23.95 -15.54 -4.51
CA VAL A 198 -24.71 -16.21 -3.46
C VAL A 198 -26.20 -16.16 -3.82
N HIS A 199 -26.83 -17.33 -3.90
CA HIS A 199 -28.26 -17.46 -4.08
C HIS A 199 -29.00 -17.56 -2.76
N ALA A 200 -28.53 -18.41 -1.85
CA ALA A 200 -29.11 -18.64 -0.54
C ALA A 200 -28.05 -19.22 0.41
N MET A 201 -28.24 -19.02 1.72
CA MET A 201 -27.42 -19.63 2.76
C MET A 201 -28.28 -20.51 3.67
N TYR A 202 -27.75 -21.67 4.01
CA TYR A 202 -28.39 -22.60 4.95
C TYR A 202 -27.43 -22.94 6.08
N ALA A 203 -27.97 -23.10 7.27
CA ALA A 203 -27.20 -23.52 8.45
C ALA A 203 -27.68 -24.88 8.95
N ARG A 204 -26.72 -25.66 9.45
CA ARG A 204 -26.95 -26.92 10.17
C ARG A 204 -26.08 -26.91 11.41
N HIS A 205 -26.63 -27.20 12.58
CA HIS A 205 -25.86 -27.22 13.84
C HIS A 205 -26.16 -28.48 14.64
N ALA A 206 -25.34 -28.78 15.65
CA ALA A 206 -25.43 -30.02 16.42
C ALA A 206 -26.84 -30.34 16.98
N GLY A 207 -27.64 -29.34 17.35
CA GLY A 207 -29.02 -29.50 17.81
C GLY A 207 -30.07 -29.79 16.72
N THR A 208 -29.82 -29.44 15.45
CA THR A 208 -30.68 -29.74 14.29
C THR A 208 -30.13 -30.95 13.55
N TYR A 209 -30.34 -32.14 14.12
CA TYR A 209 -29.82 -33.40 13.57
C TYR A 209 -30.41 -33.78 12.20
N THR A 210 -31.60 -33.29 11.84
CA THR A 210 -32.39 -33.83 10.72
C THR A 210 -32.62 -32.88 9.55
N GLY A 211 -32.22 -31.61 9.61
CA GLY A 211 -32.40 -30.68 8.50
C GLY A 211 -31.57 -29.41 8.60
N ARG A 212 -31.19 -28.86 7.44
CA ARG A 212 -30.64 -27.49 7.34
C ARG A 212 -31.79 -26.49 7.29
N HIS A 213 -31.63 -25.32 7.88
CA HIS A 213 -32.59 -24.23 7.80
C HIS A 213 -31.99 -23.06 7.03
N GLN A 214 -32.82 -22.35 6.28
CA GLN A 214 -32.39 -21.14 5.59
C GLN A 214 -32.27 -19.99 6.59
N PHE A 215 -31.25 -19.15 6.44
CA PHE A 215 -31.08 -17.93 7.23
C PHE A 215 -30.66 -16.76 6.33
N ASP A 216 -30.85 -15.53 6.82
CA ASP A 216 -30.52 -14.31 6.08
C ASP A 216 -29.04 -13.95 6.23
N GLY A 217 -28.18 -14.83 5.70
CA GLY A 217 -26.74 -14.66 5.69
C GLY A 217 -26.24 -13.97 4.42
N TRP A 218 -25.18 -13.18 4.55
CA TRP A 218 -24.53 -12.53 3.42
C TRP A 218 -23.03 -12.39 3.65
N CYS A 219 -22.30 -12.16 2.57
CA CYS A 219 -20.84 -12.02 2.57
C CYS A 219 -20.46 -10.60 2.16
N ARG A 220 -19.65 -9.93 2.98
CA ARG A 220 -19.11 -8.61 2.70
C ARG A 220 -17.67 -8.71 2.21
N PRO A 221 -17.29 -8.15 1.05
CA PRO A 221 -15.87 -7.99 0.73
C PRO A 221 -15.22 -7.01 1.73
N MET A 222 -14.02 -7.34 2.19
CA MET A 222 -13.21 -6.46 3.05
C MET A 222 -12.04 -5.85 2.27
N GLY A 223 -11.33 -4.91 2.88
CA GLY A 223 -10.11 -4.30 2.31
C GLY A 223 -10.36 -2.97 1.60
N PHE A 224 -11.62 -2.57 1.43
CA PHE A 224 -11.99 -1.33 0.74
C PHE A 224 -12.46 -0.21 1.67
N ASP A 225 -12.71 -0.50 2.94
CA ASP A 225 -13.20 0.48 3.92
C ASP A 225 -12.03 1.30 4.50
N ASP A 226 -12.33 2.48 5.03
CA ASP A 226 -11.30 3.36 5.62
C ASP A 226 -10.62 2.76 6.84
N ASN A 227 -11.26 1.83 7.55
CA ASN A 227 -10.68 1.12 8.69
C ASN A 227 -9.76 -0.04 8.27
N ASP A 228 -9.74 -0.43 6.99
CA ASP A 228 -8.91 -1.53 6.49
C ASP A 228 -7.57 -1.03 5.92
N CYS A 229 -7.19 0.24 6.10
CA CYS A 229 -5.97 0.81 5.51
C CYS A 229 -4.70 0.08 5.95
N LEU A 230 -3.77 -0.17 5.02
CA LEU A 230 -2.48 -0.82 5.36
C LEU A 230 -1.53 0.13 6.11
N TRP A 231 -1.64 1.43 5.84
CA TRP A 231 -0.88 2.49 6.51
C TRP A 231 -1.80 3.65 6.88
N LYS A 232 -1.43 4.38 7.94
CA LYS A 232 -2.22 5.49 8.47
C LYS A 232 -2.35 6.60 7.44
N LYS A 233 -3.60 6.97 7.10
CA LYS A 233 -3.91 8.15 6.30
C LYS A 233 -3.47 9.41 7.03
N ALA A 234 -2.99 10.39 6.27
CA ALA A 234 -2.95 11.76 6.80
C ALA A 234 -4.39 12.26 6.79
N ASP A 235 -4.81 13.03 7.79
CA ASP A 235 -6.20 13.49 7.94
C ASP A 235 -6.74 14.24 6.70
N THR A 236 -5.85 14.68 5.81
CA THR A 236 -6.13 15.44 4.59
C THR A 236 -6.02 14.63 3.30
N ALA A 237 -5.67 13.34 3.34
CA ALA A 237 -5.43 12.54 2.14
C ALA A 237 -6.73 11.92 1.58
N PHE A 238 -6.93 12.06 0.27
CA PHE A 238 -8.05 11.45 -0.46
C PHE A 238 -7.98 9.91 -0.41
N SER A 239 -9.02 9.28 0.14
CA SER A 239 -9.02 7.84 0.44
C SER A 239 -9.04 6.93 -0.79
N GLY A 240 -9.70 7.34 -1.88
CA GLY A 240 -9.89 6.46 -3.04
C GLY A 240 -8.61 6.22 -3.85
N TYR A 241 -7.66 7.17 -3.86
CA TYR A 241 -6.38 6.98 -4.55
C TYR A 241 -5.43 6.05 -3.78
N GLN A 242 -5.58 5.93 -2.45
CA GLN A 242 -4.82 4.94 -1.68
C GLN A 242 -5.23 3.50 -2.04
N LEU A 243 -6.51 3.27 -2.32
CA LEU A 243 -6.98 1.93 -2.72
C LEU A 243 -6.32 1.46 -4.03
N LEU A 244 -6.01 2.37 -4.94
CA LEU A 244 -5.26 2.06 -6.17
C LEU A 244 -3.84 1.57 -5.84
N LEU A 245 -3.11 2.32 -5.00
CA LEU A 245 -1.79 1.88 -4.55
C LEU A 245 -1.85 0.51 -3.89
N GLU A 246 -2.77 0.31 -2.95
CA GLU A 246 -2.93 -0.95 -2.23
C GLU A 246 -3.30 -2.11 -3.18
N TYR A 247 -4.08 -1.85 -4.23
CA TYR A 247 -4.44 -2.84 -5.26
C TYR A 247 -3.23 -3.31 -6.06
N PHE A 248 -2.42 -2.39 -6.56
CA PHE A 248 -1.24 -2.74 -7.36
C PHE A 248 -0.08 -3.24 -6.49
N SER A 249 0.08 -2.74 -5.26
CA SER A 249 1.18 -3.09 -4.37
C SER A 249 0.94 -4.37 -3.55
N PHE A 250 -0.27 -4.56 -3.03
CA PHE A 250 -0.57 -5.65 -2.08
C PHE A 250 -2.02 -6.15 -2.18
N ARG A 251 -2.32 -6.73 -3.34
CA ARG A 251 -3.63 -7.30 -3.66
C ARG A 251 -4.21 -8.30 -2.65
N PRO A 252 -3.43 -9.17 -1.94
CA PRO A 252 -3.99 -10.10 -0.96
C PRO A 252 -4.87 -9.43 0.11
N LYS A 253 -4.67 -8.13 0.37
CA LYS A 253 -5.56 -7.32 1.22
C LYS A 253 -7.05 -7.45 0.87
N PHE A 254 -7.39 -7.59 -0.41
CA PHE A 254 -8.77 -7.63 -0.87
C PHE A 254 -9.35 -9.06 -0.90
N MET A 255 -8.58 -10.08 -0.56
CA MET A 255 -9.01 -11.48 -0.54
C MET A 255 -9.65 -11.88 0.80
N PHE A 256 -10.18 -10.90 1.54
CA PHE A 256 -10.91 -11.12 2.78
C PHE A 256 -12.41 -10.95 2.56
N VAL A 257 -13.18 -11.89 3.09
CA VAL A 257 -14.65 -11.85 3.06
C VAL A 257 -15.16 -12.02 4.48
N GLU A 258 -16.07 -11.14 4.90
CA GLU A 258 -16.74 -11.21 6.19
C GLU A 258 -18.10 -11.89 6.01
N LEU A 259 -18.28 -13.06 6.62
CA LEU A 259 -19.55 -13.77 6.68
C LEU A 259 -20.41 -13.18 7.81
N ARG A 260 -21.63 -12.78 7.48
CA ARG A 260 -22.59 -12.08 8.34
C ARG A 260 -23.90 -12.86 8.48
N GLY A 261 -24.66 -12.54 9.54
CA GLY A 261 -25.99 -13.13 9.82
C GLY A 261 -25.95 -14.46 10.58
N LEU A 262 -24.78 -14.87 11.08
CA LEU A 262 -24.60 -16.14 11.79
C LEU A 262 -25.20 -16.15 13.20
N ASP A 263 -25.51 -14.99 13.78
CA ASP A 263 -26.23 -14.85 15.04
C ASP A 263 -27.65 -15.43 14.98
N THR A 264 -28.25 -15.46 13.78
CA THR A 264 -29.62 -15.96 13.56
C THR A 264 -29.73 -17.49 13.44
N ILE A 265 -28.62 -18.22 13.38
CA ILE A 265 -28.63 -19.68 13.13
C ILE A 265 -28.96 -20.52 14.37
N GLY A 266 -29.18 -19.87 15.53
CA GLY A 266 -29.65 -20.51 16.76
C GLY A 266 -28.58 -21.35 17.50
N LEU A 267 -27.32 -20.90 17.52
CA LEU A 267 -26.27 -21.59 18.28
C LEU A 267 -26.54 -21.52 19.80
N THR A 268 -26.27 -22.63 20.49
CA THR A 268 -26.42 -22.73 21.94
C THR A 268 -25.09 -23.12 22.59
N ALA A 269 -24.99 -23.01 23.91
CA ALA A 269 -23.78 -23.42 24.65
C ALA A 269 -23.43 -24.92 24.50
N ALA A 270 -24.39 -25.74 24.04
CA ALA A 270 -24.21 -27.17 23.76
C ALA A 270 -23.80 -27.44 22.30
N SER A 271 -23.81 -26.44 21.43
CA SER A 271 -23.36 -26.59 20.05
C SER A 271 -21.84 -26.80 20.01
N THR A 272 -21.41 -27.97 19.52
CA THR A 272 -20.00 -28.35 19.34
C THR A 272 -19.51 -28.21 17.90
N TRP A 273 -20.44 -28.09 16.95
CA TRP A 273 -20.16 -27.83 15.56
C TRP A 273 -21.37 -27.20 14.87
N PHE A 274 -21.11 -26.52 13.77
CA PHE A 274 -22.11 -26.08 12.81
C PHE A 274 -21.53 -26.06 11.39
N GLU A 275 -22.41 -26.06 10.40
CA GLU A 275 -22.09 -26.02 8.99
C GLU A 275 -22.90 -24.94 8.32
N ILE A 276 -22.26 -24.24 7.39
CA ILE A 276 -22.89 -23.22 6.53
C ILE A 276 -22.77 -23.69 5.08
N ASP A 277 -23.91 -23.88 4.44
CA ASP A 277 -24.02 -24.15 3.00
C ASP A 277 -24.29 -22.83 2.27
N ILE A 278 -23.33 -22.35 1.49
CA ILE A 278 -23.48 -21.19 0.62
C ILE A 278 -23.81 -21.68 -0.78
N VAL A 279 -25.09 -21.63 -1.16
CA VAL A 279 -25.57 -22.08 -2.47
C VAL A 279 -25.31 -20.99 -3.50
N LEU A 280 -24.62 -21.35 -4.59
CA LEU A 280 -24.22 -20.42 -5.64
C LEU A 280 -25.29 -20.32 -6.73
N SER A 281 -25.36 -19.16 -7.39
CA SER A 281 -26.23 -18.92 -8.55
C SER A 281 -25.68 -19.53 -9.85
N GLU A 282 -24.38 -19.76 -9.90
CA GLU A 282 -23.67 -20.37 -11.03
C GLU A 282 -22.88 -21.60 -10.54
N ALA A 283 -22.64 -22.56 -11.43
CA ALA A 283 -21.84 -23.73 -11.12
C ALA A 283 -20.36 -23.36 -10.89
N TRP A 284 -19.71 -24.03 -9.94
CA TRP A 284 -18.27 -23.92 -9.73
C TRP A 284 -17.51 -24.59 -10.89
N SER A 285 -16.46 -23.95 -11.39
CA SER A 285 -15.64 -24.51 -12.47
C SER A 285 -14.83 -25.71 -11.95
N SER A 286 -14.98 -26.88 -12.57
CA SER A 286 -14.25 -28.10 -12.20
C SER A 286 -12.74 -28.00 -12.38
N GLY A 287 -12.25 -27.05 -13.17
CA GLY A 287 -10.83 -26.80 -13.38
C GLY A 287 -10.14 -26.00 -12.26
N LEU A 288 -10.90 -25.47 -11.29
CA LEU A 288 -10.35 -24.70 -10.17
C LEU A 288 -10.28 -25.59 -8.92
N PRO A 289 -9.07 -25.81 -8.36
CA PRO A 289 -8.93 -26.61 -7.15
C PRO A 289 -9.64 -25.95 -5.98
N PHE A 290 -10.34 -26.77 -5.19
CA PHE A 290 -11.07 -26.34 -4.02
C PHE A 290 -10.65 -27.20 -2.84
N GLU A 291 -9.98 -26.57 -1.88
CA GLU A 291 -9.40 -27.22 -0.71
C GLU A 291 -9.80 -26.48 0.56
N THR A 292 -9.71 -27.15 1.71
CA THR A 292 -10.06 -26.52 3.01
C THR A 292 -9.08 -25.41 3.36
N GLU A 293 -7.83 -25.59 2.98
CA GLU A 293 -6.70 -24.70 3.19
C GLU A 293 -6.86 -23.35 2.48
N ASN A 294 -7.74 -23.27 1.48
CA ASN A 294 -8.13 -22.04 0.79
C ASN A 294 -8.88 -21.06 1.69
N PHE A 295 -9.35 -21.50 2.85
CA PHE A 295 -10.11 -20.67 3.79
C PHE A 295 -9.37 -20.62 5.13
N ARG A 296 -8.93 -19.43 5.54
CA ARG A 296 -8.21 -19.22 6.79
C ARG A 296 -8.93 -18.22 7.67
N LEU A 297 -8.98 -18.52 8.97
CA LEU A 297 -9.55 -17.65 10.00
C LEU A 297 -8.45 -16.89 10.74
N HIS A 298 -8.81 -15.88 11.52
CA HIS A 298 -7.89 -15.17 12.41
C HIS A 298 -6.66 -14.58 11.70
N CYS A 299 -6.86 -14.09 10.47
CA CYS A 299 -5.79 -13.56 9.63
C CYS A 299 -5.83 -12.02 9.55
N ALA A 300 -4.65 -11.41 9.45
CA ALA A 300 -4.54 -9.98 9.11
C ALA A 300 -3.32 -9.67 8.26
N PRO A 301 -3.40 -8.60 7.45
CA PRO A 301 -2.21 -7.95 6.91
C PRO A 301 -1.32 -7.44 8.03
N VAL A 302 -0.01 -7.64 7.85
CA VAL A 302 1.03 -7.09 8.72
C VAL A 302 1.99 -6.27 7.87
N ILE A 303 2.48 -5.16 8.44
CA ILE A 303 3.38 -4.22 7.78
C ILE A 303 4.68 -4.09 8.57
N ASN A 304 5.83 -4.03 7.88
CA ASN A 304 7.15 -3.86 8.49
C ASN A 304 7.35 -2.42 8.98
N LEU A 305 6.73 -2.10 10.12
CA LEU A 305 6.86 -0.81 10.78
C LEU A 305 6.98 -1.00 12.27
N PHE A 306 7.99 -0.37 12.86
CA PHE A 306 8.25 -0.42 14.30
C PHE A 306 8.69 0.95 14.81
N THR A 307 8.41 1.21 16.09
CA THR A 307 8.73 2.50 16.72
C THR A 307 10.12 2.45 17.31
N LEU A 308 10.91 3.49 17.03
CA LEU A 308 12.22 3.73 17.62
C LEU A 308 12.29 5.15 18.18
N GLU A 309 13.31 5.40 19.00
CA GLU A 309 13.78 6.74 19.28
C GLU A 309 14.92 7.09 18.32
N ALA A 310 15.06 8.36 17.97
CA ALA A 310 16.22 8.83 17.21
C ALA A 310 17.35 9.23 18.17
N ASP A 311 18.59 9.27 17.67
CA ASP A 311 19.71 9.85 18.42
C ASP A 311 19.37 11.30 18.82
N PRO A 312 19.58 11.70 20.09
CA PRO A 312 19.34 13.06 20.52
C PRO A 312 20.17 14.03 19.68
N LEU A 313 19.49 14.95 19.00
CA LEU A 313 20.12 15.90 18.10
C LEU A 313 20.41 17.18 18.86
N ILE A 314 21.69 17.56 18.93
CA ILE A 314 22.12 18.86 19.46
C ILE A 314 22.19 19.83 18.29
N LEU A 315 21.45 20.93 18.38
CA LEU A 315 21.33 21.87 17.29
C LEU A 315 22.56 22.78 17.21
N ASN A 316 23.16 22.83 16.02
CA ASN A 316 24.16 23.80 15.64
C ASN A 316 23.47 24.96 14.89
N PRO A 317 23.59 26.22 15.35
CA PRO A 317 22.94 27.37 14.71
C PRO A 317 23.38 27.64 13.26
N LEU A 318 24.54 27.12 12.85
CA LEU A 318 25.06 27.31 11.48
C LEU A 318 24.46 26.35 10.45
N ASP A 319 23.81 25.28 10.92
CA ASP A 319 23.24 24.25 10.05
C ASP A 319 21.76 24.52 9.78
N ASN A 320 21.35 24.39 8.52
CA ASN A 320 19.95 24.60 8.09
C ASN A 320 19.14 23.30 7.99
N GLU A 321 19.80 22.18 7.75
CA GLU A 321 19.20 20.85 7.67
C GLU A 321 20.00 19.91 8.60
N TYR A 322 19.31 19.04 9.33
CA TYR A 322 19.92 18.12 10.28
C TYR A 322 19.66 16.66 9.85
N LEU A 323 20.72 15.88 9.67
CA LEU A 323 20.58 14.46 9.34
C LEU A 323 20.09 13.67 10.55
N LEU A 324 18.99 12.95 10.37
CA LEU A 324 18.44 12.09 11.41
C LEU A 324 19.03 10.69 11.35
N ARG A 325 19.33 10.12 12.52
CA ARG A 325 19.79 8.73 12.66
C ARG A 325 18.96 8.01 13.73
N PRO A 326 18.52 6.78 13.46
CA PRO A 326 17.82 5.97 14.46
C PRO A 326 18.79 5.58 15.59
N LEU A 327 18.31 5.67 16.84
CA LEU A 327 19.10 5.32 18.02
C LEU A 327 19.39 3.82 18.02
N ARG A 328 20.68 3.46 18.02
CA ARG A 328 21.19 2.09 18.31
C ARG A 328 20.63 0.95 17.44
N LEU A 329 20.83 1.01 16.13
CA LEU A 329 20.80 -0.18 15.27
C LEU A 329 22.07 -0.22 14.38
N GLN A 330 22.99 -1.13 14.70
CA GLN A 330 24.19 -1.40 13.89
C GLN A 330 23.90 -2.35 12.71
N ASP A 331 22.63 -2.49 12.34
CA ASP A 331 22.19 -3.51 11.38
C ASP A 331 22.31 -3.04 9.93
N GLY A 332 22.57 -1.74 9.68
CA GLY A 332 22.76 -1.16 8.35
C GLY A 332 21.53 -1.14 7.44
N HIS A 333 20.46 -1.85 7.81
CA HIS A 333 19.24 -2.02 7.02
C HIS A 333 18.04 -1.25 7.58
N THR A 334 18.19 -0.40 8.60
CA THR A 334 17.08 0.37 9.17
C THR A 334 16.94 1.71 8.47
N GLU A 335 15.74 1.99 7.95
CA GLU A 335 15.39 3.25 7.32
C GLU A 335 14.29 3.96 8.13
N ILE A 336 14.35 5.28 8.20
CA ILE A 336 13.34 6.08 8.87
C ILE A 336 12.14 6.22 7.92
N TYR A 337 10.97 5.77 8.35
CA TYR A 337 9.73 5.85 7.59
C TYR A 337 8.99 7.17 7.85
N SER A 338 8.88 7.57 9.12
CA SER A 338 8.27 8.85 9.51
C SER A 338 8.82 9.38 10.83
N VAL A 339 8.84 10.70 10.96
CA VAL A 339 9.07 11.38 12.23
C VAL A 339 7.72 11.70 12.86
N ASP A 340 7.42 11.00 13.96
CA ASP A 340 6.09 11.01 14.56
C ASP A 340 5.91 12.20 15.51
N ASN A 341 6.90 12.43 16.39
CA ASN A 341 6.88 13.53 17.35
C ASN A 341 8.30 14.06 17.60
N ILE A 342 8.44 15.37 17.71
CA ILE A 342 9.69 16.06 18.06
C ILE A 342 9.46 16.92 19.30
N HIS A 343 10.34 16.78 20.27
CA HIS A 343 10.36 17.60 21.47
C HIS A 343 11.71 18.26 21.64
N GLY A 344 11.69 19.59 21.73
CA GLY A 344 12.82 20.40 22.13
C GLY A 344 12.97 20.43 23.64
N SER A 345 14.20 20.33 24.12
CA SER A 345 14.55 20.43 25.54
C SER A 345 15.59 21.55 25.71
N VAL A 346 15.18 22.57 26.46
CA VAL A 346 16.05 23.67 26.93
C VAL A 346 16.05 23.62 28.46
N LYS A 347 17.05 24.22 29.13
CA LYS A 347 17.17 24.22 30.60
C LYS A 347 15.88 24.61 31.36
N ASN A 348 14.95 25.33 30.73
CA ASN A 348 13.72 25.85 31.36
C ASN A 348 12.41 25.20 30.85
N GLY A 349 12.45 24.13 30.04
CA GLY A 349 11.22 23.47 29.61
C GLY A 349 11.37 22.51 28.45
N ARG A 350 10.34 21.69 28.26
CA ARG A 350 10.16 20.83 27.09
C ARG A 350 9.06 21.41 26.22
N HIS A 351 9.35 21.59 24.93
CA HIS A 351 8.41 22.20 23.99
C HIS A 351 8.17 21.28 22.79
N PRO A 352 6.92 21.09 22.36
CA PRO A 352 6.63 20.30 21.16
C PRO A 352 6.89 21.11 19.89
N TYR A 353 7.40 20.44 18.86
CA TYR A 353 7.42 20.96 17.48
C TYR A 353 6.22 20.41 16.72
N VAL A 354 5.59 21.25 15.90
CA VAL A 354 4.39 20.88 15.13
C VAL A 354 4.77 20.60 13.67
N PRO A 355 4.23 19.55 13.01
CA PRO A 355 4.50 19.31 11.59
C PRO A 355 4.05 20.51 10.73
N PHE A 356 4.90 20.95 9.80
CA PHE A 356 4.60 22.07 8.90
C PHE A 356 3.32 21.85 8.07
N THR A 357 3.02 20.60 7.72
CA THR A 357 1.81 20.21 6.98
C THR A 357 0.52 20.59 7.73
N SER A 358 0.50 20.50 9.06
CA SER A 358 -0.73 20.67 9.87
C SER A 358 -1.42 22.03 9.75
N PHE A 359 -0.72 23.11 9.34
CA PHE A 359 -1.30 24.45 9.27
C PHE A 359 -1.51 24.98 7.84
N ARG A 360 -0.66 24.61 6.85
CA ARG A 360 -0.85 25.07 5.46
C ARG A 360 -2.12 24.53 4.81
N HIS A 361 -2.65 23.39 5.25
CA HIS A 361 -3.91 22.84 4.74
C HIS A 361 -5.16 23.64 5.13
N ARG A 362 -5.06 24.60 6.06
CA ARG A 362 -6.19 25.47 6.44
C ARG A 362 -6.35 26.71 5.56
N GLY A 363 -5.59 26.84 4.47
CA GLY A 363 -5.74 27.94 3.49
C GLY A 363 -5.60 29.35 4.07
N GLY A 364 -5.08 29.49 5.30
CA GLY A 364 -5.03 30.76 6.01
C GLY A 364 -3.92 31.66 5.50
N MET A 365 -4.28 32.69 4.71
CA MET A 365 -3.43 33.84 4.38
C MET A 365 -3.17 34.77 5.60
N MET A 366 -2.99 34.24 6.81
CA MET A 366 -2.65 35.06 7.99
C MET A 366 -1.27 34.67 8.52
N ARG A 367 -0.28 35.57 8.31
CA ARG A 367 1.09 35.51 8.86
C ARG A 367 1.16 35.35 10.40
N HIS A 368 0.03 35.38 11.10
CA HIS A 368 -0.09 35.38 12.55
C HIS A 368 -0.50 34.02 13.17
N ASP A 369 -0.89 33.03 12.36
CA ASP A 369 -1.30 31.69 12.85
C ASP A 369 -0.22 30.60 12.68
N ALA A 370 0.95 30.95 12.14
CA ALA A 370 2.06 30.00 12.05
C ALA A 370 2.52 29.61 13.47
N PRO A 371 2.60 28.32 13.80
CA PRO A 371 3.09 27.89 15.11
C PRO A 371 4.47 28.47 15.40
N GLU A 372 4.73 28.78 16.67
CA GLU A 372 6.02 29.30 17.12
C GLU A 372 7.20 28.37 16.79
N ARG A 373 6.93 27.06 16.69
CA ARG A 373 7.88 26.01 16.34
C ARG A 373 7.23 25.00 15.40
N TYR A 374 7.82 24.80 14.23
CA TYR A 374 7.40 23.78 13.30
C TYR A 374 8.59 23.02 12.70
N TYR A 375 8.31 21.86 12.13
CA TYR A 375 9.31 21.06 11.44
C TYR A 375 8.83 20.53 10.11
N HIS A 376 9.78 20.28 9.22
CA HIS A 376 9.59 19.62 7.94
C HIS A 376 10.67 18.55 7.75
N THR A 377 10.31 17.43 7.14
CA THR A 377 11.25 16.34 6.86
C THR A 377 11.44 16.18 5.37
N ARG A 378 12.69 16.05 4.93
CA ARG A 378 13.05 15.72 3.55
C ARG A 378 13.70 14.36 3.51
N VAL A 379 13.38 13.58 2.50
CA VAL A 379 13.95 12.25 2.30
C VAL A 379 14.76 12.29 1.02
N LYS A 380 16.05 11.92 1.08
CA LYS A 380 16.95 11.93 -0.07
C LYS A 380 17.67 10.59 -0.17
N ARG A 381 17.84 10.07 -1.39
CA ARG A 381 18.60 8.85 -1.60
C ARG A 381 20.10 9.17 -1.43
N GLY A 382 20.74 8.50 -0.49
CA GLY A 382 22.17 8.61 -0.25
C GLY A 382 22.99 7.77 -1.25
N PRO A 383 24.34 7.95 -1.29
CA PRO A 383 25.22 7.19 -2.18
C PRO A 383 25.23 5.68 -1.94
N SER A 384 24.85 5.24 -0.74
CA SER A 384 24.68 3.82 -0.40
C SER A 384 23.43 3.18 -1.00
N GLY A 385 22.56 3.99 -1.62
CA GLY A 385 21.26 3.56 -2.13
C GLY A 385 20.12 3.59 -1.11
N LEU A 386 20.44 3.77 0.19
CA LEU A 386 19.47 3.96 1.28
C LEU A 386 18.93 5.39 1.31
N TYR A 387 17.80 5.59 1.98
CA TYR A 387 17.19 6.90 2.13
C TYR A 387 17.58 7.57 3.45
N ASP A 388 18.20 8.74 3.33
CA ASP A 388 18.54 9.62 4.43
C ASP A 388 17.39 10.58 4.71
N THR A 389 16.97 10.67 5.98
CA THR A 389 15.96 11.64 6.42
C THR A 389 16.63 12.85 7.03
N TRP A 390 16.33 14.02 6.47
CA TRP A 390 16.80 15.32 6.90
C TRP A 390 15.67 16.08 7.57
N LEU A 391 15.97 16.70 8.71
CA LEU A 391 15.07 17.53 9.48
C LEU A 391 15.37 19.00 9.21
N VAL A 392 14.32 19.76 8.89
CA VAL A 392 14.36 21.22 8.75
C VAL A 392 13.44 21.80 9.82
N LEU A 393 13.96 22.74 10.59
CA LEU A 393 13.26 23.40 11.67
C LEU A 393 12.94 24.84 11.29
N GLY A 394 11.86 25.38 11.85
CA GLY A 394 11.51 26.78 11.65
C GLY A 394 10.49 27.27 12.67
N GLY A 395 10.23 28.57 12.62
CA GLY A 395 9.30 29.25 13.53
C GLY A 395 9.99 30.36 14.32
N ARG A 396 9.22 31.37 14.72
CA ARG A 396 9.76 32.59 15.34
C ARG A 396 10.52 32.30 16.64
N SER A 397 10.02 31.38 17.47
CA SER A 397 10.65 31.05 18.74
C SER A 397 11.94 30.25 18.53
N PHE A 398 11.98 29.39 17.50
CA PHE A 398 13.21 28.69 17.09
C PHE A 398 14.29 29.67 16.60
N GLU A 399 13.94 30.63 15.74
CA GLU A 399 14.87 31.64 15.22
C GLU A 399 15.44 32.54 16.34
N LEU A 400 14.60 32.94 17.30
CA LEU A 400 15.02 33.70 18.48
C LEU A 400 15.97 32.90 19.38
N GLU A 401 15.76 31.58 19.51
CA GLU A 401 16.57 30.70 20.34
C GLU A 401 17.91 30.30 19.69
N GLN A 402 18.00 30.28 18.36
CA GLN A 402 19.29 30.14 17.66
C GLN A 402 20.29 31.26 17.99
N LEU A 403 19.80 32.43 18.40
CA LEU A 403 20.62 33.55 18.87
C LEU A 403 21.07 33.39 20.34
N SER A 404 20.63 32.34 21.03
CA SER A 404 20.99 32.06 22.42
C SER A 404 22.26 31.21 22.52
N ASP A 405 23.12 31.48 23.51
CA ASP A 405 24.37 30.76 23.75
C ASP A 405 24.18 29.29 24.21
N LYS A 406 22.94 28.82 24.38
CA LYS A 406 22.65 27.48 24.90
C LYS A 406 22.07 26.59 23.81
N PRO A 407 22.75 25.49 23.44
CA PRO A 407 22.24 24.59 22.42
C PRO A 407 20.99 23.85 22.94
N GLU A 408 19.93 23.88 22.15
CA GLU A 408 18.73 23.06 22.35
C GLU A 408 19.02 21.61 21.93
N SER A 409 18.48 20.65 22.69
CA SER A 409 18.54 19.23 22.34
C SER A 409 17.16 18.73 21.94
N LEU A 410 17.07 18.05 20.80
CA LEU A 410 15.84 17.44 20.32
C LEU A 410 15.79 15.95 20.66
N SER A 411 14.66 15.54 21.22
CA SER A 411 14.27 14.13 21.39
C SER A 411 13.12 13.82 20.44
N MET A 412 13.25 12.74 19.67
CA MET A 412 12.31 12.42 18.62
C MET A 412 11.88 10.97 18.69
N ARG A 413 10.58 10.76 18.48
CA ARG A 413 10.01 9.44 18.23
C ARG A 413 9.83 9.27 16.72
N ILE A 414 10.36 8.18 16.20
CA ILE A 414 10.34 7.85 14.79
C ILE A 414 9.69 6.49 14.57
N THR A 415 9.02 6.33 13.44
CA THR A 415 8.66 5.01 12.92
C THR A 415 9.71 4.62 11.88
N ALA A 416 10.23 3.41 11.99
CA ALA A 416 11.26 2.86 11.11
C ALA A 416 10.75 1.61 10.39
N THR A 417 11.41 1.29 9.28
CA THR A 417 11.24 0.07 8.48
C THR A 417 12.61 -0.55 8.24
N ASN A 418 12.64 -1.84 7.92
CA ASN A 418 13.80 -2.46 7.32
C ASN A 418 13.79 -2.17 5.81
N GLY A 419 14.83 -1.49 5.32
CA GLY A 419 15.01 -1.09 3.93
C GLY A 419 15.49 -2.23 3.04
N GLN A 420 16.54 -2.00 2.26
CA GLN A 420 17.06 -3.00 1.32
C GLN A 420 17.71 -4.21 2.03
N LEU A 421 16.89 -5.23 2.28
CA LEU A 421 17.34 -6.58 2.64
C LEU A 421 17.37 -7.49 1.40
N PRO A 422 18.24 -8.52 1.36
CA PRO A 422 18.31 -9.42 0.21
C PRO A 422 16.96 -10.13 -0.04
N ARG A 423 16.46 -10.05 -1.28
CA ARG A 423 15.15 -10.59 -1.69
C ARG A 423 14.94 -12.06 -1.29
N ARG A 424 15.90 -12.93 -1.62
CA ARG A 424 15.84 -14.35 -1.25
C ARG A 424 15.77 -14.58 0.26
N ALA A 425 16.42 -13.71 1.03
CA ALA A 425 16.39 -13.81 2.48
C ALA A 425 15.01 -13.46 3.01
N LEU A 426 14.39 -12.36 2.53
CA LEU A 426 13.03 -11.92 2.90
C LEU A 426 11.93 -12.92 2.50
N GLU A 427 11.92 -13.39 1.24
CA GLU A 427 10.89 -14.32 0.72
C GLU A 427 10.87 -15.66 1.46
N SER A 428 12.03 -16.11 1.97
CA SER A 428 12.15 -17.36 2.75
C SER A 428 11.97 -17.16 4.25
N THR A 429 11.74 -15.93 4.71
CA THR A 429 11.52 -15.68 6.14
C THR A 429 10.17 -16.20 6.61
N LEU A 430 10.19 -16.73 7.83
CA LEU A 430 8.98 -17.06 8.56
C LEU A 430 8.78 -16.03 9.67
N LEU A 431 7.57 -15.49 9.74
CA LEU A 431 7.06 -14.75 10.87
C LEU A 431 6.50 -15.79 11.85
N ASP A 432 7.20 -16.01 12.97
CA ASP A 432 6.88 -17.12 13.88
C ASP A 432 6.86 -16.74 15.37
N ARG A 433 7.25 -15.51 15.71
CA ARG A 433 7.35 -15.03 17.09
C ARG A 433 6.53 -13.77 17.30
N VAL A 434 5.87 -13.68 18.46
CA VAL A 434 5.24 -12.45 18.92
C VAL A 434 6.25 -11.62 19.73
N VAL A 435 6.24 -10.30 19.57
CA VAL A 435 7.11 -9.41 20.37
C VAL A 435 6.67 -9.41 21.84
N LYS A 436 5.35 -9.26 22.06
CA LYS A 436 4.73 -9.25 23.37
C LYS A 436 3.52 -10.17 23.35
N THR A 437 3.47 -11.12 24.28
CA THR A 437 2.35 -12.04 24.40
C THR A 437 1.07 -11.27 24.73
N GLY A 438 0.02 -11.52 23.96
CA GLY A 438 -1.32 -11.01 24.25
C GLY A 438 -1.96 -11.73 25.45
N LYS A 439 -3.24 -11.46 25.70
CA LYS A 439 -4.00 -12.18 26.73
C LYS A 439 -4.10 -13.68 26.45
N VAL A 440 -4.17 -14.03 25.16
CA VAL A 440 -4.21 -15.41 24.67
C VAL A 440 -2.92 -15.70 23.91
N PRO A 441 -2.24 -16.82 24.19
CA PRO A 441 -1.11 -17.25 23.39
C PRO A 441 -1.58 -17.67 21.99
N VAL A 442 -0.93 -17.14 20.96
CA VAL A 442 -1.22 -17.46 19.55
C VAL A 442 0.05 -17.96 18.88
N ARG A 443 -0.12 -18.97 18.01
CA ARG A 443 0.92 -19.36 17.05
C ARG A 443 0.81 -18.46 15.83
N VAL A 444 1.95 -17.95 15.37
CA VAL A 444 2.04 -17.10 14.19
C VAL A 444 2.45 -17.95 13.00
N LEU A 445 1.71 -17.84 11.89
CA LEU A 445 2.00 -18.54 10.64
C LEU A 445 1.92 -17.53 9.49
N ASN A 446 2.95 -17.52 8.65
CA ASN A 446 2.94 -16.68 7.46
C ASN A 446 2.17 -17.38 6.33
N LEU A 447 1.18 -16.71 5.74
CA LEU A 447 0.37 -17.23 4.64
C LEU A 447 0.86 -16.75 3.27
N THR A 448 1.47 -15.57 3.21
CA THR A 448 2.06 -15.02 1.98
C THR A 448 3.51 -14.63 2.22
N ALA A 449 4.41 -14.91 1.28
CA ALA A 449 5.78 -14.41 1.38
C ALA A 449 5.81 -12.88 1.60
N PRO A 450 6.66 -12.34 2.50
CA PRO A 450 6.73 -10.91 2.72
C PRO A 450 7.18 -10.20 1.44
N THR A 451 6.51 -9.11 1.07
CA THR A 451 6.84 -8.34 -0.12
C THR A 451 8.16 -7.59 0.03
N MET A 452 8.78 -7.23 -1.08
CA MET A 452 9.89 -6.28 -1.07
C MET A 452 9.37 -4.86 -0.80
N PRO A 453 10.14 -4.01 -0.08
CA PRO A 453 9.82 -2.58 0.00
C PRO A 453 9.76 -1.95 -1.39
N LEU A 454 8.73 -1.15 -1.65
CA LEU A 454 8.56 -0.43 -2.91
C LEU A 454 8.86 1.05 -2.68
N TYR A 455 9.84 1.57 -3.40
CA TYR A 455 10.21 2.97 -3.33
C TYR A 455 9.42 3.78 -4.36
N PRO A 456 9.03 5.03 -4.05
CA PRO A 456 8.33 5.86 -5.01
C PRO A 456 9.21 6.10 -6.24
N PRO A 457 8.65 6.03 -7.46
CA PRO A 457 9.41 6.29 -8.67
C PRO A 457 9.74 7.79 -8.78
N ALA A 458 11.01 8.12 -9.00
CA ALA A 458 11.49 9.50 -9.11
C ALA A 458 11.73 9.97 -10.57
N ASN A 459 11.60 9.07 -11.55
CA ASN A 459 11.99 9.35 -12.94
C ASN A 459 10.86 10.02 -13.75
N ASP A 460 11.21 10.58 -14.92
CA ASP A 460 10.27 10.91 -16.02
C ASP A 460 9.10 11.83 -15.63
N ARG A 461 9.40 12.89 -14.85
CA ARG A 461 8.41 13.90 -14.41
C ARG A 461 7.21 13.28 -13.69
N PHE A 462 7.42 12.15 -13.00
CA PHE A 462 6.38 11.41 -12.29
C PHE A 462 5.50 12.32 -11.41
N HIS A 463 6.13 13.18 -10.60
CA HIS A 463 5.43 14.12 -9.74
C HIS A 463 4.47 15.06 -10.49
N TRP A 464 4.84 15.51 -11.69
CA TRP A 464 3.96 16.34 -12.52
C TRP A 464 2.75 15.58 -13.06
N ARG A 465 2.93 14.33 -13.48
CA ARG A 465 1.83 13.45 -13.90
C ARG A 465 0.88 13.13 -12.75
N VAL A 466 1.42 13.02 -11.53
CA VAL A 466 0.61 12.85 -10.33
C VAL A 466 -0.23 14.09 -10.06
N MET A 467 0.38 15.28 -10.10
CA MET A 467 -0.38 16.53 -9.89
C MET A 467 -1.43 16.78 -10.97
N SER A 468 -1.15 16.44 -12.23
CA SER A 468 -2.07 16.74 -13.33
C SER A 468 -3.39 15.97 -13.26
N HIS A 469 -3.38 14.74 -12.72
CA HIS A 469 -4.59 13.91 -12.65
C HIS A 469 -5.44 14.13 -11.40
N LEU A 470 -4.95 14.89 -10.41
CA LEU A 470 -5.74 15.27 -9.23
C LEU A 470 -6.78 16.34 -9.52
N GLY A 471 -6.74 16.98 -10.69
CA GLY A 471 -7.71 18.00 -11.09
C GLY A 471 -9.11 17.41 -11.30
N SER A 472 -10.15 18.10 -10.82
CA SER A 472 -11.56 17.72 -11.00
C SER A 472 -11.97 17.58 -12.48
N ASN A 473 -11.38 18.37 -13.36
CA ASN A 473 -11.60 18.31 -14.81
C ASN A 473 -10.88 17.12 -15.50
N PHE A 474 -10.13 16.30 -14.78
CA PHE A 474 -9.39 15.19 -15.39
C PHE A 474 -10.32 14.10 -15.94
N LEU A 475 -11.53 13.96 -15.37
CA LEU A 475 -12.52 12.97 -15.83
C LEU A 475 -12.86 13.11 -17.32
N SER A 476 -12.93 14.33 -17.86
CA SER A 476 -13.25 14.51 -19.28
C SER A 476 -12.14 14.03 -20.22
N MET A 477 -10.89 13.95 -19.75
CA MET A 477 -9.75 13.45 -20.54
C MET A 477 -9.60 11.92 -20.45
N MET A 478 -10.28 11.28 -19.50
CA MET A 478 -10.23 9.82 -19.30
C MET A 478 -11.15 9.03 -20.25
N ASP A 479 -11.72 9.66 -21.28
CA ASP A 479 -12.50 9.00 -22.32
C ASP A 479 -11.63 8.20 -23.33
N ASN A 480 -10.31 8.21 -23.14
CA ASN A 480 -9.35 7.46 -23.94
C ASN A 480 -8.69 6.33 -23.10
N PRO A 481 -8.61 5.08 -23.61
CA PRO A 481 -7.93 3.99 -22.93
C PRO A 481 -6.46 4.29 -22.59
N GLU A 482 -5.72 5.02 -23.43
CA GLU A 482 -4.32 5.36 -23.18
C GLU A 482 -4.17 6.25 -21.94
N VAL A 483 -5.08 7.22 -21.76
CA VAL A 483 -5.08 8.13 -20.61
C VAL A 483 -5.43 7.36 -19.33
N LEU A 484 -6.45 6.50 -19.37
CA LEU A 484 -6.81 5.66 -18.22
C LEU A 484 -5.67 4.72 -17.84
N ARG A 485 -5.05 4.04 -18.81
CA ARG A 485 -3.87 3.18 -18.58
C ARG A 485 -2.71 3.96 -17.99
N GLY A 486 -2.37 5.11 -18.57
CA GLY A 486 -1.28 5.96 -18.09
C GLY A 486 -1.52 6.49 -16.67
N THR A 487 -2.77 6.80 -16.33
CA THR A 487 -3.16 7.24 -14.99
C THR A 487 -3.04 6.11 -13.98
N LEU A 488 -3.57 4.93 -14.29
CA LEU A 488 -3.48 3.76 -13.41
C LEU A 488 -2.04 3.27 -13.26
N ALA A 489 -1.21 3.38 -14.30
CA ALA A 489 0.21 3.04 -14.27
C ALA A 489 1.00 3.91 -13.26
N LEU A 490 0.52 5.11 -12.90
CA LEU A 490 1.16 5.91 -11.85
C LEU A 490 1.14 5.22 -10.48
N TYR A 491 0.19 4.29 -10.28
CA TYR A 491 -0.04 3.56 -9.03
C TYR A 491 0.63 2.18 -9.02
N ASP A 492 1.08 1.72 -10.18
CA ASP A 492 1.84 0.48 -10.29
C ASP A 492 3.32 0.78 -10.07
N TRP A 493 3.74 0.71 -8.79
CA TRP A 493 5.15 0.82 -8.42
C TRP A 493 5.85 -0.54 -8.47
N THR A 494 5.14 -1.57 -8.93
CA THR A 494 5.68 -2.91 -9.07
C THR A 494 6.09 -3.13 -10.52
N ASP A 495 7.16 -3.88 -10.73
CA ASP A 495 7.51 -4.37 -12.08
C ASP A 495 6.75 -5.69 -12.40
N ASP A 496 5.57 -5.90 -11.80
CA ASP A 496 4.80 -7.13 -11.95
C ASP A 496 4.22 -7.24 -13.38
N GLU A 497 4.51 -8.36 -14.03
CA GLU A 497 3.98 -8.65 -15.37
C GLU A 497 2.45 -8.75 -15.36
N MET A 498 1.87 -9.26 -14.27
CA MET A 498 0.42 -9.42 -14.21
C MET A 498 -0.31 -8.08 -14.10
N ASN A 499 0.24 -7.11 -13.38
CA ASN A 499 -0.31 -5.75 -13.34
C ASN A 499 -0.24 -5.07 -14.72
N ARG A 500 0.89 -5.21 -15.42
CA ARG A 500 1.03 -4.72 -16.81
C ARG A 500 -0.01 -5.34 -17.75
N ARG A 501 -0.21 -6.65 -17.69
CA ARG A 501 -1.26 -7.34 -18.47
C ARG A 501 -2.66 -6.78 -18.18
N ARG A 502 -3.01 -6.56 -16.90
CA ARG A 502 -4.30 -5.97 -16.50
C ARG A 502 -4.50 -4.56 -17.05
N LEU A 503 -3.46 -3.74 -17.05
CA LEU A 503 -3.51 -2.39 -17.64
C LEU A 503 -3.68 -2.47 -19.17
N GLU A 504 -2.90 -3.32 -19.84
CA GLU A 504 -3.02 -3.56 -21.29
C GLU A 504 -4.38 -4.15 -21.69
N ALA A 505 -5.08 -4.79 -20.75
CA ALA A 505 -6.41 -5.34 -20.98
C ALA A 505 -7.49 -4.28 -21.23
N ILE A 506 -7.25 -3.00 -20.90
CA ILE A 506 -8.20 -1.91 -21.11
C ILE A 506 -8.24 -1.55 -22.59
N VAL A 507 -9.12 -2.15 -23.37
CA VAL A 507 -9.15 -1.99 -24.84
C VAL A 507 -9.76 -0.66 -25.27
N ALA A 508 -10.85 -0.25 -24.62
CA ALA A 508 -11.56 0.97 -24.97
C ALA A 508 -12.22 1.59 -23.74
N VAL A 509 -12.37 2.91 -23.76
CA VAL A 509 -13.14 3.67 -22.78
C VAL A 509 -14.10 4.56 -23.56
N LYS A 510 -15.35 4.69 -23.09
CA LYS A 510 -16.36 5.54 -23.70
C LYS A 510 -17.19 6.20 -22.62
N HIS A 511 -17.34 7.51 -22.72
CA HIS A 511 -18.23 8.27 -21.86
C HIS A 511 -19.55 8.57 -22.59
N THR A 512 -20.67 8.33 -21.91
CA THR A 512 -21.99 8.72 -22.43
C THR A 512 -22.75 9.51 -21.38
N LEU A 513 -23.38 10.60 -21.80
CA LEU A 513 -24.16 11.45 -20.91
C LEU A 513 -25.50 10.77 -20.59
N ILE A 514 -25.80 10.65 -19.31
CA ILE A 514 -27.10 10.26 -18.79
C ILE A 514 -27.84 11.52 -18.35
N CYS A 515 -29.06 11.71 -18.85
CA CYS A 515 -29.96 12.77 -18.43
C CYS A 515 -31.28 12.16 -17.98
N ARG A 516 -31.67 12.34 -16.72
CA ARG A 516 -32.93 11.82 -16.17
C ARG A 516 -33.63 12.89 -15.33
N PHE A 517 -34.95 12.92 -15.38
CA PHE A 517 -35.75 13.77 -14.48
C PHE A 517 -36.15 12.95 -13.25
N GLU A 518 -35.79 13.42 -12.05
CA GLU A 518 -36.29 12.86 -10.79
C GLU A 518 -36.80 13.97 -9.88
N LYS A 519 -37.97 13.76 -9.28
CA LYS A 519 -38.59 14.69 -8.32
C LYS A 519 -38.65 16.16 -8.80
N GLY A 520 -38.80 16.38 -10.10
CA GLY A 520 -38.89 17.73 -10.71
C GLY A 520 -37.55 18.38 -11.07
N PHE A 521 -36.41 17.71 -10.83
CA PHE A 521 -35.08 18.20 -11.20
C PHE A 521 -34.45 17.33 -12.29
N MET A 522 -33.66 17.94 -13.17
CA MET A 522 -32.87 17.22 -14.16
C MET A 522 -31.54 16.79 -13.52
N LEU A 523 -31.37 15.49 -13.31
CA LEU A 523 -30.09 14.90 -12.94
C LEU A 523 -29.27 14.59 -14.19
N ARG A 524 -28.00 14.98 -14.14
CA ARG A 524 -26.99 14.68 -15.14
C ARG A 524 -25.99 13.69 -14.55
N GLY A 525 -25.54 12.77 -15.38
CA GLY A 525 -24.44 11.89 -15.03
C GLY A 525 -23.69 11.36 -16.23
N VAL A 526 -22.62 10.62 -15.99
CA VAL A 526 -21.79 10.01 -17.02
C VAL A 526 -21.76 8.49 -16.81
N ASP A 527 -22.19 7.72 -17.82
CA ASP A 527 -21.89 6.29 -17.90
C ASP A 527 -20.49 6.14 -18.50
N ILE A 528 -19.58 5.59 -17.70
CA ILE A 528 -18.21 5.28 -18.06
C ILE A 528 -18.20 3.81 -18.46
N GLU A 529 -18.17 3.57 -19.77
CA GLU A 529 -18.10 2.23 -20.33
C GLU A 529 -16.63 1.86 -20.59
N VAL A 530 -16.11 0.86 -19.88
CA VAL A 530 -14.74 0.36 -20.06
C VAL A 530 -14.80 -1.05 -20.65
N THR A 531 -14.19 -1.23 -21.81
CA THR A 531 -14.07 -2.53 -22.47
C THR A 531 -12.77 -3.21 -22.05
N LEU A 532 -12.88 -4.42 -21.51
CA LEU A 532 -11.77 -5.22 -21.01
C LEU A 532 -11.59 -6.50 -21.82
N ASN A 533 -10.36 -6.83 -22.19
CA ASN A 533 -10.01 -8.14 -22.72
C ASN A 533 -9.78 -9.13 -21.56
N MET A 534 -10.60 -10.19 -21.48
CA MET A 534 -10.51 -11.16 -20.39
C MET A 534 -9.24 -12.02 -20.43
N ASP A 535 -8.60 -12.19 -21.59
CA ASP A 535 -7.41 -13.05 -21.72
C ASP A 535 -6.22 -12.57 -20.87
N ASN A 536 -6.23 -11.29 -20.49
CA ASN A 536 -5.20 -10.65 -19.68
C ASN A 536 -5.52 -10.64 -18.17
N PHE A 537 -6.62 -11.26 -17.75
CA PHE A 537 -7.03 -11.38 -16.35
C PHE A 537 -7.03 -12.83 -15.87
N ALA A 538 -6.86 -13.04 -14.56
CA ALA A 538 -6.99 -14.35 -13.94
C ALA A 538 -8.47 -14.78 -13.75
N GLY A 539 -9.27 -14.66 -14.81
CA GLY A 539 -10.70 -14.99 -14.82
C GLY A 539 -11.64 -13.86 -14.37
N GLU A 540 -12.95 -14.14 -14.37
CA GLU A 540 -14.00 -13.15 -14.08
C GLU A 540 -13.91 -12.57 -12.65
N GLY A 541 -13.40 -13.35 -11.69
CA GLY A 541 -13.18 -12.88 -10.33
C GLY A 541 -12.15 -11.74 -10.26
N ASP A 542 -11.08 -11.83 -11.05
CA ASP A 542 -10.05 -10.81 -11.14
C ASP A 542 -10.64 -9.51 -11.74
N VAL A 543 -11.38 -9.66 -12.84
CA VAL A 543 -12.11 -8.57 -13.50
C VAL A 543 -13.09 -7.88 -12.55
N ASN A 544 -13.84 -8.64 -11.76
CA ASN A 544 -14.82 -8.07 -10.82
C ASN A 544 -14.13 -7.26 -9.72
N LEU A 545 -12.99 -7.75 -9.19
CA LEU A 545 -12.20 -7.02 -8.21
C LEU A 545 -11.64 -5.73 -8.81
N PHE A 546 -11.09 -5.80 -10.01
CA PHE A 546 -10.59 -4.63 -10.76
C PHE A 546 -11.71 -3.62 -11.00
N GLY A 547 -12.91 -4.08 -11.37
CA GLY A 547 -14.09 -3.23 -11.56
C GLY A 547 -14.58 -2.56 -10.28
N GLU A 548 -14.56 -3.27 -9.15
CA GLU A 548 -14.89 -2.66 -7.85
C GLU A 548 -13.90 -1.57 -7.46
N MET A 549 -12.60 -1.79 -7.71
CA MET A 549 -11.57 -0.77 -7.53
C MET A 549 -11.82 0.45 -8.44
N LEU A 550 -12.06 0.23 -9.74
CA LEU A 550 -12.37 1.31 -10.68
C LEU A 550 -13.63 2.08 -10.30
N HIS A 551 -14.66 1.38 -9.83
CA HIS A 551 -15.91 2.00 -9.39
C HIS A 551 -15.67 3.01 -8.26
N ARG A 552 -14.83 2.64 -7.28
CA ARG A 552 -14.45 3.51 -6.16
C ARG A 552 -13.51 4.64 -6.58
N PHE A 553 -12.62 4.38 -7.54
CA PHE A 553 -11.79 5.42 -8.14
C PHE A 553 -12.64 6.48 -8.85
N PHE A 554 -13.56 6.08 -9.74
CA PHE A 554 -14.42 7.02 -10.44
C PHE A 554 -15.37 7.74 -9.49
N ALA A 555 -15.77 7.15 -8.37
CA ALA A 555 -16.57 7.82 -7.35
C ALA A 555 -15.92 9.11 -6.83
N LEU A 556 -14.58 9.25 -6.89
CA LEU A 556 -13.87 10.47 -6.51
C LEU A 556 -14.14 11.66 -7.42
N TYR A 557 -14.49 11.41 -8.68
CA TYR A 557 -14.83 12.44 -9.66
C TYR A 557 -16.34 12.71 -9.72
N ALA A 558 -17.13 12.16 -8.79
CA ALA A 558 -18.54 12.49 -8.67
C ALA A 558 -18.69 13.86 -8.00
N ASP A 559 -19.60 14.66 -8.55
CA ASP A 559 -19.92 16.03 -8.12
C ASP A 559 -21.40 16.09 -7.71
N VAL A 560 -21.78 17.08 -6.91
CA VAL A 560 -23.17 17.52 -6.67
C VAL A 560 -23.96 17.65 -7.99
N HIS A 561 -23.32 18.14 -9.04
CA HIS A 561 -23.98 18.39 -10.33
C HIS A 561 -23.91 17.22 -11.33
N LEU A 562 -23.04 16.25 -11.09
CA LEU A 562 -22.76 15.17 -12.04
C LEU A 562 -22.45 13.86 -11.29
N PHE A 563 -23.40 12.91 -11.32
CA PHE A 563 -23.14 11.56 -10.85
C PHE A 563 -22.36 10.76 -11.90
N ASN A 564 -21.68 9.70 -11.51
CA ASN A 564 -21.08 8.77 -12.48
C ASN A 564 -21.52 7.32 -12.24
N GLN A 565 -21.42 6.51 -13.28
CA GLN A 565 -21.74 5.09 -13.25
C GLN A 565 -20.68 4.33 -14.04
N LEU A 566 -20.23 3.18 -13.51
CA LEU A 566 -19.28 2.32 -14.18
C LEU A 566 -20.00 1.13 -14.83
N THR A 567 -19.72 0.92 -16.11
CA THR A 567 -20.11 -0.27 -16.86
C THR A 567 -18.87 -0.92 -17.47
N LEU A 568 -18.56 -2.17 -17.09
CA LEU A 568 -17.52 -2.97 -17.75
C LEU A 568 -18.13 -3.86 -18.83
N VAL A 569 -17.48 -3.90 -20.00
CA VAL A 569 -17.85 -4.79 -21.12
C VAL A 569 -16.72 -5.78 -21.34
N LEU A 570 -17.01 -7.08 -21.20
CA LEU A 570 -16.00 -8.13 -21.23
C LEU A 570 -15.89 -8.76 -22.61
N GLN A 571 -14.74 -8.61 -23.28
CA GLN A 571 -14.43 -9.31 -24.52
C GLN A 571 -13.73 -10.65 -24.24
N PRO A 572 -14.03 -11.72 -25.00
CA PRO A 572 -14.92 -11.76 -26.17
C PRO A 572 -16.41 -12.00 -25.85
N THR A 573 -16.78 -12.28 -24.61
CA THR A 573 -18.15 -12.72 -24.24
C THR A 573 -19.26 -11.69 -24.48
N GLY A 574 -18.94 -10.40 -24.50
CA GLY A 574 -19.90 -9.30 -24.50
C GLY A 574 -20.66 -9.11 -23.19
N LYS A 575 -20.32 -9.85 -22.12
CA LYS A 575 -20.97 -9.74 -20.81
C LYS A 575 -20.77 -8.33 -20.26
N ARG A 576 -21.85 -7.71 -19.76
CA ARG A 576 -21.84 -6.37 -19.18
C ARG A 576 -21.97 -6.46 -17.67
N LEU A 577 -20.99 -5.95 -16.95
CA LEU A 577 -21.02 -5.81 -15.50
C LEU A 577 -21.25 -4.33 -15.17
N ARG A 578 -22.28 -4.03 -14.39
CA ARG A 578 -22.63 -2.65 -14.03
C ARG A 578 -22.59 -2.47 -12.52
N TRP A 579 -22.05 -1.35 -12.09
CA TRP A 579 -22.04 -0.91 -10.70
C TRP A 579 -23.14 0.13 -10.45
N LYS A 580 -23.44 0.34 -9.17
CA LYS A 580 -24.39 1.38 -8.73
C LYS A 580 -23.88 2.77 -9.12
N GLU A 581 -24.78 3.73 -9.11
CA GLU A 581 -24.46 5.13 -9.38
C GLU A 581 -23.71 5.75 -8.20
N ASN A 582 -22.68 6.53 -8.49
CA ASN A 582 -21.92 7.31 -7.53
C ASN A 582 -22.46 8.73 -7.48
N HIS A 583 -23.13 9.05 -6.38
CA HIS A 583 -23.63 10.39 -6.09
C HIS A 583 -22.76 11.03 -5.01
N SER A 584 -22.29 12.25 -5.26
CA SER A 584 -21.52 13.02 -4.28
C SER A 584 -22.33 14.22 -3.79
N ARG A 585 -22.16 14.58 -2.52
CA ARG A 585 -22.69 15.84 -1.95
C ARG A 585 -21.61 16.91 -1.81
N TYR A 586 -20.39 16.63 -2.29
CA TYR A 586 -19.25 17.54 -2.19
C TYR A 586 -19.15 18.42 -3.43
N VAL A 587 -19.02 19.73 -3.21
CA VAL A 587 -18.70 20.70 -4.25
C VAL A 587 -17.26 20.45 -4.72
N PRO A 588 -16.98 20.38 -6.03
CA PRO A 588 -15.64 20.12 -6.53
C PRO A 588 -14.71 21.28 -6.15
N GLY A 589 -13.49 20.92 -5.75
CA GLY A 589 -12.39 21.86 -5.51
C GLY A 589 -11.64 22.24 -6.78
#